data_AF-G5A885-F1
#
_entry.id   AF-G5A885-F1
#
_cell.length_a   1.000
_cell.length_b   1.000
_cell.length_c   1.000
_cell.angle_alpha   90.00
_cell.angle_beta   90.00
_cell.angle_gamma   90.00
#
_symmetry.space_group_name_H-M   'P 1'
#
loop_
_entity.id
_entity.type
_entity.pdbx_description
1 polymer ?
#
loop_
_entity_poly.entity_id
_entity_poly.type
_entity_poly.pdbx_seq_one_letter_code
_entity_poly.pdbx_strand_id
1 'polypeptide(L)'
;MRGYDVKPVQNPGHLLYPFFKDLPPKYVDYVDAKDLGNYSYTYAISGGLATIYQYCGSSTTLEATKTPTSLLAGERESQARGERLCPITKPGTAYDDAVKRWSIALFESARIVGYSESAAREQMEMALCQYHADCLGGVPDYTDLFRANFGVEGHPRCYTLLQYLKSGDRVIGIPKWKDITTRFFPCAAYKKRTQTAFEKAVDKYASTKS
;
A
#
# COMPACT_ATOMS: atom_id res chain seq x y z
N MET A 1 0.30 42.20 -18.67
CA MET A 1 1.06 41.08 -18.08
C MET A 1 2.38 41.62 -17.59
N ARG A 2 2.53 41.83 -16.27
CA ARG A 2 3.79 42.31 -15.68
C ARG A 2 4.75 41.12 -15.66
N GLY A 3 5.77 41.15 -16.52
CA GLY A 3 6.85 40.16 -16.50
C GLY A 3 7.60 40.29 -15.18
N TYR A 4 7.39 39.33 -14.28
CA TYR A 4 8.31 39.13 -13.18
C TYR A 4 9.59 38.57 -13.79
N ASP A 5 10.66 39.37 -13.75
CA ASP A 5 12.01 38.93 -14.05
C ASP A 5 12.46 38.00 -12.91
N VAL A 6 12.01 36.74 -12.98
CA VAL A 6 12.45 35.69 -12.07
C VAL A 6 13.90 35.42 -12.45
N LYS A 7 14.83 36.04 -11.72
CA LYS A 7 16.25 35.69 -11.83
C LYS A 7 16.34 34.17 -11.68
N PRO A 8 16.96 33.46 -12.64
CA PRO A 8 17.08 32.01 -12.57
C PRO A 8 17.65 31.61 -11.22
N VAL A 9 17.10 30.57 -10.59
CA VAL A 9 17.60 30.08 -9.29
C VAL A 9 19.07 29.64 -9.37
N GLN A 10 19.58 29.43 -10.59
CA GLN A 10 20.97 29.15 -10.93
C GLN A 10 21.87 30.40 -11.02
N ASN A 11 21.35 31.61 -10.78
CA ASN A 11 22.17 32.83 -10.70
C ASN A 11 22.90 32.88 -9.34
N PRO A 12 24.25 33.06 -9.29
CA PRO A 12 25.01 33.15 -8.03
C PRO A 12 24.50 34.18 -7.02
N GLY A 13 23.84 35.25 -7.48
CA GLY A 13 23.23 36.27 -6.62
C GLY A 13 21.83 35.93 -6.10
N HIS A 14 21.28 34.76 -6.43
CA HIS A 14 19.96 34.31 -5.99
C HIS A 14 20.06 33.61 -4.63
N LEU A 15 19.13 33.88 -3.71
CA LEU A 15 19.12 33.29 -2.36
C LEU A 15 19.17 31.76 -2.37
N LEU A 16 18.50 31.15 -3.35
CA LEU A 16 18.43 29.69 -3.49
C LEU A 16 19.60 29.08 -4.27
N TYR A 17 20.53 29.89 -4.80
CA TYR A 17 21.65 29.41 -5.60
C TYR A 17 22.42 28.24 -4.96
N PRO A 18 22.75 28.24 -3.65
CA PRO A 18 23.49 27.13 -3.05
C PRO A 18 22.80 25.76 -3.19
N PHE A 19 21.47 25.73 -3.34
CA PHE A 19 20.68 24.51 -3.45
C PHE A 19 20.49 24.04 -4.91
N PHE A 20 20.55 24.97 -5.88
CA PHE A 20 20.25 24.67 -7.29
C PHE A 20 21.44 24.79 -8.23
N LYS A 21 22.60 25.27 -7.75
CA LYS A 21 23.80 25.49 -8.57
C LYS A 21 24.29 24.26 -9.33
N ASP A 22 24.06 23.07 -8.77
CA ASP A 22 24.56 21.79 -9.28
C ASP A 22 23.41 20.92 -9.85
N LEU A 23 22.19 21.46 -9.93
CA LEU A 23 21.03 20.77 -10.48
C LEU A 23 20.73 21.21 -11.93
N PRO A 24 20.10 20.34 -12.74
CA PRO A 24 19.77 20.68 -14.11
C PRO A 24 18.87 21.93 -14.24
N PRO A 25 19.03 22.76 -15.27
CA PRO A 25 18.23 23.97 -15.41
C PRO A 25 16.84 23.71 -16.02
N LYS A 26 16.61 22.59 -16.70
CA LYS A 26 15.35 22.28 -17.36
C LYS A 26 14.53 21.30 -16.53
N TYR A 27 13.23 21.54 -16.47
CA TYR A 27 12.30 20.63 -15.78
C TYR A 27 12.37 19.18 -16.29
N VAL A 28 12.55 19.00 -17.61
CA VAL A 28 12.64 17.66 -18.23
C VAL A 28 13.84 16.85 -17.73
N ASP A 29 14.89 17.50 -17.25
CA ASP A 29 16.07 16.83 -16.73
C ASP A 29 15.87 16.35 -15.28
N TYR A 30 14.75 16.73 -14.63
CA TYR A 30 14.38 16.24 -13.29
C TYR A 30 13.49 14.98 -13.30
N VAL A 31 13.06 14.53 -14.48
CA VAL A 31 12.10 13.42 -14.59
C VAL A 31 12.72 12.07 -14.21
N ASP A 32 14.04 11.93 -14.35
CA ASP A 32 14.78 10.75 -13.89
C ASP A 32 15.66 11.11 -12.69
N ALA A 33 15.18 10.78 -11.49
CA ALA A 33 15.93 10.95 -10.26
C ALA A 33 17.25 10.15 -10.21
N LYS A 34 17.47 9.24 -11.16
CA LYS A 34 18.71 8.45 -11.29
C LYS A 34 19.78 9.13 -12.15
N ASP A 35 19.44 10.25 -12.80
CA ASP A 35 20.32 11.00 -13.71
C ASP A 35 20.37 12.50 -13.32
N LEU A 36 20.58 12.74 -12.02
CA LEU A 36 20.75 14.08 -11.42
C LEU A 36 22.23 14.36 -11.07
N GLY A 37 23.17 13.68 -11.73
CA GLY A 37 24.60 13.76 -11.41
C GLY A 37 24.88 13.38 -9.97
N ASN A 38 25.52 14.27 -9.21
CA ASN A 38 25.89 14.06 -7.79
C ASN A 38 24.69 13.89 -6.85
N TYR A 39 23.48 14.28 -7.28
CA TYR A 39 22.24 14.15 -6.49
C TYR A 39 21.39 12.98 -6.94
N SER A 40 21.91 12.14 -7.84
CA SER A 40 21.19 10.95 -8.30
C SER A 40 20.97 10.00 -7.13
N TYR A 41 19.75 9.51 -6.99
CA TYR A 41 19.41 8.59 -5.90
C TYR A 41 18.56 7.42 -6.39
N THR A 42 18.54 6.37 -5.58
CA THR A 42 17.70 5.21 -5.79
C THR A 42 17.20 4.69 -4.46
N TYR A 43 16.22 3.79 -4.50
CA TYR A 43 15.65 3.18 -3.31
C TYR A 43 16.12 1.74 -3.16
N ALA A 44 16.26 1.30 -1.92
CA ALA A 44 16.30 -0.11 -1.61
C ALA A 44 14.89 -0.69 -1.71
N ILE A 45 14.69 -1.70 -2.54
CA ILE A 45 13.42 -2.39 -2.71
C ILE A 45 13.50 -3.78 -2.06
N SER A 46 12.43 -4.20 -1.39
CA SER A 46 12.30 -5.55 -0.84
C SER A 46 11.03 -6.22 -1.33
N GLY A 47 10.89 -7.49 -0.98
CA GLY A 47 9.65 -8.20 -1.15
C GLY A 47 9.18 -8.30 -2.60
N GLY A 48 7.90 -7.97 -2.84
CA GLY A 48 7.20 -8.16 -4.12
C GLY A 48 7.68 -7.17 -5.17
N LEU A 49 8.03 -5.96 -4.74
CA LEU A 49 8.64 -4.97 -5.63
C LEU A 49 10.01 -5.44 -6.11
N ALA A 50 10.81 -6.03 -5.21
CA ALA A 50 12.08 -6.66 -5.59
C ALA A 50 11.86 -7.85 -6.55
N THR A 51 10.84 -8.67 -6.33
CA THR A 51 10.46 -9.77 -7.23
C THR A 51 10.16 -9.27 -8.64
N ILE A 52 9.27 -8.27 -8.76
CA ILE A 52 8.86 -7.72 -10.05
C ILE A 52 10.05 -7.08 -10.75
N TYR A 53 10.91 -6.38 -10.00
CA TYR A 53 12.12 -5.76 -10.53
C TYR A 53 13.11 -6.80 -11.08
N GLN A 54 13.35 -7.90 -10.36
CA GLN A 54 14.32 -8.92 -10.76
C GLN A 54 13.78 -9.86 -11.85
N TYR A 55 12.48 -10.17 -11.82
CA TYR A 55 11.88 -11.25 -12.59
C TYR A 55 10.73 -10.78 -13.48
N CYS A 56 10.71 -9.51 -13.90
CA CYS A 56 9.64 -8.86 -14.69
C CYS A 56 8.65 -9.79 -15.41
N GLY A 57 9.11 -10.61 -16.37
CA GLY A 57 8.26 -11.51 -17.17
C GLY A 57 7.81 -12.82 -16.51
N SER A 58 8.43 -13.24 -15.40
CA SER A 58 8.07 -14.42 -14.61
C SER A 58 7.64 -14.09 -13.19
N SER A 59 7.39 -12.81 -12.88
CA SER A 59 7.01 -12.31 -11.55
C SER A 59 5.72 -12.92 -10.99
N THR A 60 4.88 -13.50 -11.87
CA THR A 60 3.64 -14.22 -11.53
C THR A 60 3.84 -15.72 -11.31
N THR A 61 5.04 -16.25 -11.53
CA THR A 61 5.34 -17.68 -11.37
C THR A 61 5.68 -18.02 -9.92
N LEU A 62 5.41 -19.28 -9.53
CA LEU A 62 5.71 -19.80 -8.19
C LEU A 62 7.20 -19.62 -7.80
N GLU A 63 8.12 -19.68 -8.77
CA GLU A 63 9.55 -19.43 -8.55
C GLU A 63 9.85 -17.99 -8.13
N ALA A 64 9.14 -17.01 -8.72
CA ALA A 64 9.23 -15.61 -8.34
C ALA A 64 8.56 -15.33 -6.97
N THR A 65 7.55 -16.13 -6.59
CA THR A 65 6.94 -16.04 -5.25
C THR A 65 7.83 -16.52 -4.09
N LYS A 66 9.12 -16.79 -4.28
CA LYS A 66 10.05 -17.07 -3.17
C LYS A 66 10.36 -15.82 -2.31
N THR A 67 9.99 -14.63 -2.78
CA THR A 67 10.09 -13.36 -2.02
C THR A 67 8.70 -12.85 -1.59
N PRO A 68 8.58 -12.16 -0.44
CA PRO A 68 7.28 -11.76 0.09
C PRO A 68 6.67 -10.54 -0.58
N THR A 69 5.41 -10.61 -1.01
CA THR A 69 4.69 -9.56 -1.74
C THR A 69 4.37 -8.34 -0.87
N SER A 70 5.26 -7.36 -0.90
CA SER A 70 5.15 -6.06 -0.28
C SER A 70 5.90 -5.05 -1.14
N LEU A 71 5.32 -3.85 -1.32
CA LEU A 71 5.88 -2.78 -2.15
C LEU A 71 6.59 -1.76 -1.25
N LEU A 72 7.65 -2.18 -0.56
CA LEU A 72 8.44 -1.28 0.29
C LEU A 72 9.68 -0.80 -0.45
N ALA A 73 9.86 0.51 -0.40
CA ALA A 73 11.06 1.22 -0.81
C ALA A 73 11.63 1.95 0.42
N GLY A 74 12.91 1.77 0.70
CA GLY A 74 13.63 2.48 1.76
C GLY A 74 14.82 3.26 1.19
N GLU A 75 15.15 4.40 1.81
CA GLU A 75 16.26 5.25 1.37
C GLU A 75 17.61 4.64 1.79
N ARG A 76 18.49 4.24 0.85
CA ARG A 76 19.93 3.96 1.07
C ARG A 76 20.74 3.97 -0.23
N GLU A 77 22.04 4.29 -0.10
CA GLU A 77 23.06 4.40 -1.16
C GLU A 77 23.16 3.17 -2.07
N SER A 78 23.09 3.43 -3.37
CA SER A 78 23.09 2.55 -4.53
C SER A 78 24.29 1.59 -4.66
N GLN A 79 24.10 0.46 -5.35
CA GLN A 79 25.21 -0.26 -6.01
C GLN A 79 25.29 0.19 -7.48
N ALA A 80 26.41 0.79 -7.87
CA ALA A 80 26.65 1.14 -9.27
C ALA A 80 26.92 -0.13 -10.09
N ARG A 81 26.02 -0.45 -11.04
CA ARG A 81 26.31 -1.36 -12.16
C ARG A 81 26.47 -0.50 -13.41
N GLY A 82 27.69 -0.02 -13.68
CA GLY A 82 27.97 0.95 -14.73
C GLY A 82 27.55 2.38 -14.37
N GLU A 83 27.37 3.25 -15.37
CA GLU A 83 26.95 4.67 -15.21
C GLU A 83 25.53 4.85 -14.65
N ARG A 84 24.73 3.78 -14.56
CA ARG A 84 23.31 3.86 -14.24
C ARG A 84 23.02 3.36 -12.83
N LEU A 85 22.37 4.18 -12.00
CA LEU A 85 21.95 3.79 -10.66
C LEU A 85 20.81 2.77 -10.71
N CYS A 86 21.01 1.63 -10.04
CA CYS A 86 20.00 0.59 -9.88
C CYS A 86 19.56 0.46 -8.41
N PRO A 87 18.26 0.19 -8.15
CA PRO A 87 17.77 -0.04 -6.80
C PRO A 87 18.46 -1.23 -6.15
N ILE A 88 18.70 -1.14 -4.85
CA ILE A 88 19.25 -2.27 -4.07
C ILE A 88 18.11 -3.22 -3.74
N THR A 89 18.22 -4.47 -4.16
CA THR A 89 17.27 -5.50 -3.76
C THR A 89 17.66 -6.11 -2.42
N LYS A 90 16.77 -6.02 -1.44
CA LYS A 90 16.92 -6.61 -0.11
C LYS A 90 16.08 -7.87 0.03
N PRO A 91 16.48 -8.82 0.89
CA PRO A 91 15.60 -9.90 1.29
C PRO A 91 14.33 -9.33 1.91
N GLY A 92 13.23 -10.05 1.74
CA GLY A 92 11.96 -9.68 2.34
C GLY A 92 12.01 -9.68 3.87
N THR A 93 11.20 -8.82 4.48
CA THR A 93 11.04 -8.74 5.93
C THR A 93 9.91 -9.65 6.43
N ALA A 94 9.88 -9.92 7.73
CA ALA A 94 8.76 -10.62 8.35
C ALA A 94 7.42 -9.89 8.17
N TYR A 95 7.46 -8.55 8.06
CA TYR A 95 6.29 -7.74 7.74
C TYR A 95 5.83 -7.99 6.30
N ASP A 96 6.77 -8.03 5.35
CA ASP A 96 6.46 -8.35 3.96
C ASP A 96 5.80 -9.73 3.86
N ASP A 97 6.33 -10.72 4.61
CA ASP A 97 5.75 -12.07 4.70
C ASP A 97 4.32 -12.05 5.27
N ALA A 98 4.08 -11.24 6.30
CA ALA A 98 2.76 -11.09 6.90
C ALA A 98 1.76 -10.48 5.90
N VAL A 99 2.13 -9.43 5.17
CA VAL A 99 1.28 -8.80 4.15
C VAL A 99 0.95 -9.81 3.06
N LYS A 100 1.95 -10.52 2.53
CA LYS A 100 1.74 -11.55 1.50
C LYS A 100 0.77 -12.64 1.96
N ARG A 101 1.05 -13.25 3.12
CA ARG A 101 0.23 -14.36 3.62
C ARG A 101 -1.18 -13.90 3.95
N TRP A 102 -1.34 -12.67 4.42
CA TRP A 102 -2.65 -12.07 4.64
C TRP A 102 -3.42 -11.91 3.34
N SER A 103 -2.81 -11.34 2.29
CA SER A 103 -3.44 -11.20 0.97
C SER A 103 -3.84 -12.55 0.38
N ILE A 104 -2.95 -13.55 0.43
CA ILE A 104 -3.24 -14.92 -0.02
C ILE A 104 -4.40 -15.51 0.78
N ALA A 105 -4.38 -15.40 2.12
CA ALA A 105 -5.42 -15.98 2.97
C ALA A 105 -6.80 -15.37 2.68
N LEU A 106 -6.90 -14.05 2.52
CA LEU A 106 -8.16 -13.39 2.17
C LEU A 106 -8.62 -13.78 0.76
N PHE A 107 -7.72 -13.74 -0.22
CA PHE A 107 -8.03 -14.07 -1.60
C PHE A 107 -8.51 -15.52 -1.73
N GLU A 108 -7.77 -16.49 -1.19
CA GLU A 108 -8.13 -17.91 -1.23
C GLU A 108 -9.41 -18.19 -0.44
N SER A 109 -9.62 -17.51 0.69
CA SER A 109 -10.89 -17.63 1.44
C SER A 109 -12.09 -17.13 0.62
N ALA A 110 -11.92 -16.04 -0.15
CA ALA A 110 -12.96 -15.60 -1.08
C ALA A 110 -13.18 -16.61 -2.22
N ARG A 111 -12.11 -17.19 -2.77
CA ARG A 111 -12.19 -18.22 -3.81
C ARG A 111 -12.92 -19.48 -3.33
N ILE A 112 -12.64 -19.94 -2.11
CA ILE A 112 -13.32 -21.09 -1.48
C ILE A 112 -14.82 -20.85 -1.34
N VAL A 113 -15.24 -19.62 -1.07
CA VAL A 113 -16.67 -19.24 -0.94
C VAL A 113 -17.38 -19.19 -2.31
N GLY A 114 -16.63 -19.23 -3.41
CA GLY A 114 -17.15 -19.29 -4.78
C GLY A 114 -17.07 -17.97 -5.55
N TYR A 115 -16.41 -16.94 -5.01
CA TYR A 115 -16.18 -15.69 -5.76
C TYR A 115 -15.26 -15.93 -6.95
N SER A 116 -15.55 -15.29 -8.10
CA SER A 116 -14.63 -15.22 -9.25
C SER A 116 -13.30 -14.57 -8.84
N GLU A 117 -12.24 -14.69 -9.65
CA GLU A 117 -10.96 -14.05 -9.33
C GLU A 117 -11.07 -12.53 -9.17
N SER A 118 -11.80 -11.86 -10.08
CA SER A 118 -12.06 -10.42 -9.98
C SER A 118 -12.84 -10.06 -8.72
N ALA A 119 -13.90 -10.82 -8.41
CA ALA A 119 -14.70 -10.57 -7.21
C ALA A 119 -13.92 -10.88 -5.92
N ALA A 120 -13.05 -11.89 -5.92
CA ALA A 120 -12.17 -12.19 -4.79
C ALA A 120 -11.19 -11.05 -4.51
N ARG A 121 -10.66 -10.39 -5.54
CA ARG A 121 -9.84 -9.18 -5.40
C ARG A 121 -10.64 -8.02 -4.79
N GLU A 122 -11.89 -7.82 -5.22
CA GLU A 122 -12.77 -6.81 -4.60
C GLU A 122 -13.08 -7.12 -3.13
N GLN A 123 -13.32 -8.38 -2.78
CA GLN A 123 -13.55 -8.81 -1.40
C GLN A 123 -12.32 -8.56 -0.51
N MET A 124 -11.12 -8.86 -1.02
CA MET A 124 -9.86 -8.56 -0.35
C MET A 124 -9.67 -7.05 -0.15
N GLU A 125 -9.94 -6.24 -1.17
CA GLU A 125 -9.83 -4.78 -1.10
C GLU A 125 -10.77 -4.20 -0.03
N MET A 126 -12.04 -4.65 0.01
CA MET A 126 -13.00 -4.22 1.04
C MET A 126 -12.53 -4.59 2.45
N ALA A 127 -12.01 -5.82 2.65
CA ALA A 127 -11.47 -6.24 3.94
C ALA A 127 -10.24 -5.42 4.37
N LEU A 128 -9.35 -5.07 3.43
CA LEU A 128 -8.21 -4.21 3.66
C LEU A 128 -8.63 -2.79 4.06
N CYS A 129 -9.56 -2.17 3.32
CA CYS A 129 -10.04 -0.83 3.62
C CYS A 129 -10.75 -0.79 4.98
N GLN A 130 -11.57 -1.79 5.30
CA GLN A 130 -12.24 -1.88 6.59
C GLN A 130 -11.25 -2.08 7.75
N TYR A 131 -10.21 -2.92 7.57
CA TYR A 131 -9.12 -3.02 8.54
C TYR A 131 -8.41 -1.68 8.75
N HIS A 132 -8.08 -0.96 7.67
CA HIS A 132 -7.43 0.34 7.78
C HIS A 132 -8.33 1.35 8.53
N ALA A 133 -9.64 1.33 8.28
CA ALA A 133 -10.61 2.15 9.00
C ALA A 133 -10.64 1.84 10.49
N ASP A 134 -10.79 0.57 10.84
CA ASP A 134 -11.00 0.15 12.22
C ASP A 134 -9.72 0.21 13.07
N CYS A 135 -8.55 0.07 12.43
CA CYS A 135 -7.29 -0.22 13.14
C CYS A 135 -6.18 0.82 12.88
N LEU A 136 -6.23 1.58 11.79
CA LEU A 136 -5.16 2.51 11.37
C LEU A 136 -5.63 3.96 11.20
N GLY A 137 -6.87 4.28 11.61
CA GLY A 137 -7.42 5.65 11.53
C GLY A 137 -8.18 5.97 10.23
N GLY A 138 -8.27 5.02 9.30
CA GLY A 138 -9.04 5.16 8.07
C GLY A 138 -8.46 6.12 7.04
N VAL A 139 -9.24 6.36 5.99
CA VAL A 139 -8.90 7.27 4.89
C VAL A 139 -9.97 8.37 4.86
N PRO A 140 -9.63 9.63 5.16
CA PRO A 140 -10.57 10.74 5.03
C PRO A 140 -10.84 11.07 3.57
N ASP A 141 -11.92 11.79 3.31
CA ASP A 141 -12.19 12.30 1.97
C ASP A 141 -11.26 13.46 1.59
N TYR A 142 -11.16 13.75 0.30
CA TYR A 142 -10.44 14.92 -0.20
C TYR A 142 -11.16 16.22 0.20
N THR A 143 -10.38 17.21 0.63
CA THR A 143 -10.87 18.56 0.91
C THR A 143 -11.24 19.30 -0.37
N ASP A 144 -12.13 20.29 -0.27
CA ASP A 144 -12.52 21.11 -1.43
C ASP A 144 -11.33 21.82 -2.07
N LEU A 145 -10.38 22.29 -1.26
CA LEU A 145 -9.14 22.90 -1.74
C LEU A 145 -8.30 21.91 -2.55
N PHE A 146 -8.18 20.66 -2.09
CA PHE A 146 -7.44 19.62 -2.82
C PHE A 146 -8.12 19.32 -4.16
N ARG A 147 -9.45 19.18 -4.17
CA ARG A 147 -10.23 18.95 -5.38
C ARG A 147 -10.04 20.07 -6.40
N ALA A 148 -10.12 21.32 -5.94
CA ALA A 148 -9.95 22.49 -6.80
C ALA A 148 -8.54 22.58 -7.39
N ASN A 149 -7.50 22.30 -6.59
CA ASN A 149 -6.11 22.41 -7.03
C ASN A 149 -5.68 21.28 -7.98
N PHE A 150 -6.18 20.07 -7.78
CA PHE A 150 -5.76 18.88 -8.53
C PHE A 150 -6.79 18.39 -9.56
N GLY A 151 -7.95 19.04 -9.66
CA GLY A 151 -9.01 18.68 -10.61
C GLY A 151 -9.58 17.28 -10.36
N VAL A 152 -9.63 16.83 -9.11
CA VAL A 152 -10.05 15.47 -8.74
C VAL A 152 -11.56 15.42 -8.54
N GLU A 153 -12.23 14.67 -9.41
CA GLU A 153 -13.64 14.30 -9.27
C GLU A 153 -13.76 12.98 -8.48
N GLY A 154 -14.67 12.92 -7.50
CA GLY A 154 -14.90 11.71 -6.69
C GLY A 154 -13.98 11.52 -5.48
N HIS A 155 -14.12 10.40 -4.78
CA HIS A 155 -13.48 10.17 -3.48
C HIS A 155 -12.32 9.17 -3.56
N PRO A 156 -11.42 9.12 -2.56
CA PRO A 156 -10.46 8.03 -2.44
C PRO A 156 -11.15 6.66 -2.49
N ARG A 157 -10.52 5.68 -3.13
CA ARG A 157 -11.10 4.34 -3.33
C ARG A 157 -11.55 3.67 -2.02
N CYS A 158 -10.70 3.65 -1.00
CA CYS A 158 -11.09 3.10 0.30
C CYS A 158 -12.19 3.92 0.99
N TYR A 159 -12.22 5.25 0.83
CA TYR A 159 -13.32 6.06 1.36
C TYR A 159 -14.66 5.62 0.75
N THR A 160 -14.72 5.52 -0.58
CA THR A 160 -15.92 5.06 -1.32
C THR A 160 -16.37 3.67 -0.88
N LEU A 161 -15.45 2.70 -0.78
CA LEU A 161 -15.77 1.35 -0.34
C LEU A 161 -16.32 1.32 1.08
N LEU A 162 -15.73 2.10 1.98
CA LEU A 162 -16.22 2.22 3.36
C LEU A 162 -17.62 2.82 3.42
N GLN A 163 -17.96 3.77 2.54
CA GLN A 163 -19.34 4.29 2.47
C GLN A 163 -20.32 3.21 2.03
N TYR A 164 -19.99 2.40 1.02
CA TYR A 164 -20.83 1.28 0.59
C TYR A 164 -20.97 0.18 1.65
N LEU A 165 -19.92 -0.08 2.43
CA LEU A 165 -19.99 -1.03 3.55
C LEU A 165 -20.87 -0.48 4.69
N LYS A 166 -20.83 0.84 4.94
CA LYS A 166 -21.65 1.51 5.96
C LYS A 166 -23.13 1.59 5.57
N SER A 167 -23.43 1.88 4.30
CA SER A 167 -24.80 1.91 3.78
C SER A 167 -25.41 0.52 3.64
N GLY A 168 -24.58 -0.52 3.54
CA GLY A 168 -25.01 -1.90 3.29
C GLY A 168 -25.14 -2.25 1.81
N ASP A 169 -24.81 -1.33 0.89
CA ASP A 169 -24.80 -1.58 -0.56
C ASP A 169 -23.76 -2.64 -0.95
N ARG A 170 -22.72 -2.81 -0.12
CA ARG A 170 -21.72 -3.88 -0.25
C ARG A 170 -21.51 -4.58 1.08
N VAL A 171 -21.11 -5.85 1.00
CA VAL A 171 -20.77 -6.68 2.16
C VAL A 171 -19.49 -7.45 1.88
N ILE A 172 -18.65 -7.57 2.92
CA ILE A 172 -17.50 -8.49 2.91
C ILE A 172 -18.02 -9.90 3.15
N GLY A 173 -18.12 -10.68 2.08
CA GLY A 173 -18.65 -12.05 2.09
C GLY A 173 -17.63 -13.12 2.48
N ILE A 174 -16.38 -12.75 2.80
CA ILE A 174 -15.38 -13.70 3.32
C ILE A 174 -15.73 -14.07 4.76
N PRO A 175 -16.06 -15.33 5.07
CA PRO A 175 -16.38 -15.75 6.43
C PRO A 175 -15.20 -15.52 7.38
N LYS A 176 -15.48 -14.97 8.57
CA LYS A 176 -14.48 -14.74 9.62
C LYS A 176 -13.27 -13.92 9.14
N TRP A 177 -13.43 -13.04 8.16
CA TRP A 177 -12.32 -12.25 7.61
C TRP A 177 -11.56 -11.44 8.66
N LYS A 178 -12.23 -10.93 9.71
CA LYS A 178 -11.59 -10.27 10.86
C LYS A 178 -10.67 -11.20 11.65
N ASP A 179 -11.09 -12.44 11.87
CA ASP A 179 -10.27 -13.47 12.52
C ASP A 179 -9.08 -13.87 11.62
N ILE A 180 -9.26 -13.90 10.30
CA ILE A 180 -8.16 -14.14 9.34
C ILE A 180 -7.15 -12.99 9.41
N THR A 181 -7.61 -11.75 9.33
CA THR A 181 -6.76 -10.55 9.38
C THR A 181 -5.98 -10.46 10.69
N THR A 182 -6.63 -10.70 11.83
CA THR A 182 -5.98 -10.59 13.16
C THR A 182 -4.87 -11.62 13.41
N ARG A 183 -4.80 -12.70 12.62
CA ARG A 183 -3.66 -13.63 12.66
C ARG A 183 -2.37 -13.02 12.12
N PHE A 184 -2.48 -12.06 11.21
CA PHE A 184 -1.33 -11.38 10.59
C PHE A 184 -1.09 -10.01 11.20
N PHE A 185 -2.18 -9.26 11.43
CA PHE A 185 -2.14 -7.90 11.93
C PHE A 185 -3.10 -7.70 13.11
N PRO A 186 -2.59 -7.67 14.35
CA PRO A 186 -3.41 -7.47 15.53
C PRO A 186 -4.17 -6.14 15.48
N CYS A 187 -5.45 -6.18 15.85
CA CYS A 187 -6.28 -4.98 15.94
C CYS A 187 -7.13 -5.00 17.20
N ALA A 188 -7.06 -3.91 17.98
CA ALA A 188 -7.81 -3.78 19.23
C ALA A 188 -9.33 -3.84 19.00
N ALA A 189 -9.81 -3.25 17.90
CA ALA A 189 -11.24 -3.25 17.54
C ALA A 189 -11.79 -4.65 17.22
N TYR A 190 -10.91 -5.61 16.90
CA TYR A 190 -11.31 -6.98 16.51
C TYR A 190 -11.14 -8.00 17.63
N LYS A 191 -10.73 -7.56 18.84
CA LYS A 191 -10.73 -8.45 20.00
C LYS A 191 -12.15 -8.97 20.23
N LYS A 192 -12.30 -10.30 20.27
CA LYS A 192 -13.57 -10.92 20.64
C LYS A 192 -13.98 -10.39 22.01
N ARG A 193 -15.19 -9.84 22.11
CA ARG A 193 -15.79 -9.54 23.41
C ARG A 193 -15.76 -10.81 24.23
N THR A 194 -15.28 -10.73 25.47
CA THR A 194 -15.31 -11.86 26.39
C THR A 194 -16.76 -12.32 26.52
N GLN A 195 -17.07 -13.54 26.08
CA GLN A 195 -18.39 -14.12 26.25
C GLN A 195 -18.74 -14.09 27.74
N THR A 196 -19.94 -13.63 28.04
CA THR A 196 -20.53 -13.71 29.37
C THR A 196 -20.66 -15.18 29.79
N ALA A 197 -20.71 -15.43 31.10
CA ALA A 197 -20.96 -16.79 31.61
C ALA A 197 -22.25 -17.39 31.05
N PHE A 198 -23.25 -16.54 30.77
CA PHE A 198 -24.52 -16.94 30.15
C PHE A 198 -24.33 -17.41 28.70
N GLU A 199 -23.65 -16.62 27.85
CA GLU A 199 -23.38 -17.01 26.46
C GLU A 199 -22.58 -18.31 26.39
N LYS A 200 -21.58 -18.49 27.27
CA LYS A 200 -20.83 -19.75 27.38
C LYS A 200 -21.72 -20.93 27.78
N ALA A 201 -22.69 -20.72 28.68
CA ALA A 201 -23.62 -21.75 29.11
C ALA A 201 -24.61 -22.14 28.00
N VAL A 202 -25.07 -21.17 27.21
CA VAL A 202 -25.97 -21.39 26.05
C VAL A 202 -25.27 -22.19 24.96
N ASP A 203 -24.05 -21.81 24.57
CA ASP A 203 -23.26 -22.53 23.57
C ASP A 203 -22.97 -23.97 24.02
N LYS A 204 -22.62 -24.16 25.30
CA LYS A 204 -22.41 -25.48 25.89
C LYS A 204 -23.68 -26.33 25.83
N TYR A 205 -24.83 -25.77 26.20
CA TYR A 205 -26.11 -26.49 26.14
C TYR A 205 -26.51 -26.87 24.71
N ALA A 206 -26.31 -25.96 23.75
CA ALA A 206 -26.58 -26.22 22.33
C ALA A 206 -25.69 -27.33 21.76
N SER A 207 -24.41 -27.39 22.17
CA SER A 207 -23.47 -28.43 21.73
C SER A 207 -23.73 -29.82 22.31
N THR A 208 -24.43 -29.92 23.45
CA THR A 208 -24.79 -31.19 24.09
C THR A 208 -26.09 -31.82 23.58
N LYS A 209 -26.83 -31.11 22.71
CA LYS A 209 -28.11 -31.55 22.15
C LYS A 209 -28.05 -32.01 20.69
N SER A 210 -26.85 -32.07 20.10
CA SER A 210 -26.58 -32.64 18.78
C SER A 210 -25.79 -33.93 18.91
#